data_AF-A0AAD5JYA6-F1
#
_entry.id   AF-A0AAD5JYA6-F1
#
_cell.length_a   1.000
_cell.length_b   1.000
_cell.length_c   1.000
_cell.angle_alpha   90.00
_cell.angle_beta   90.00
_cell.angle_gamma   90.00
#
_symmetry.space_group_name_H-M   'P 1'
#
loop_
_entity.id
_entity.type
_entity.pdbx_description
1 polymer ?
#
loop_
_entity_poly.entity_id
_entity_poly.type
_entity_poly.pdbx_seq_one_letter_code
_entity_poly.pdbx_strand_id
1 'polypeptide(L)'
;MTVEFFYLIIVIQIFQCYSYETEPYLCSIVLSYCTAWPGFSRRLASMDGDNLLRCVVTDDGPRNDNIVGGAKAAVNIAPTQGLAGSEHHPFVIIGNLEGWCKYSNTHLVRRRVEYDFQNIAYKLNYDSQTTEFRYIDGIPAMTLDQVKKENPALMFVENIASVRKCTWCPNRISSSWAASAGAAGLCRIDFLGRGSTWT
;
A
#
# COMPACT_ATOMS: atom_id res chain seq x y z
N MET A 1 31.19 13.85 -5.79
CA MET A 1 30.13 13.45 -6.72
C MET A 1 29.90 11.97 -6.52
N THR A 2 29.12 11.62 -5.49
CA THR A 2 28.88 10.24 -5.07
C THR A 2 27.68 9.72 -5.84
N VAL A 3 27.95 8.77 -6.74
CA VAL A 3 26.92 8.05 -7.49
C VAL A 3 26.43 6.93 -6.57
N GLU A 4 25.27 7.14 -5.94
CA GLU A 4 24.59 6.07 -5.21
C GLU A 4 23.95 5.11 -6.21
N PHE A 5 24.49 3.90 -6.28
CA PHE A 5 23.92 2.78 -7.01
C PHE A 5 22.66 2.31 -6.29
N PHE A 6 21.48 2.68 -6.81
CA PHE A 6 20.23 2.04 -6.41
C PHE A 6 20.18 0.64 -7.01
N TYR A 7 20.55 -0.36 -6.22
CA TYR A 7 20.23 -1.75 -6.52
C TYR A 7 18.70 -1.89 -6.54
N LEU A 8 18.14 -2.14 -7.72
CA LEU A 8 16.78 -2.64 -7.88
C LEU A 8 16.76 -4.09 -7.36
N ILE A 9 16.63 -4.25 -6.04
CA ILE A 9 16.37 -5.56 -5.46
C ILE A 9 14.89 -5.85 -5.69
N ILE A 10 14.58 -6.67 -6.69
CA ILE A 10 13.28 -7.37 -6.74
C ILE A 10 13.31 -8.35 -5.56
N VAL A 11 12.88 -7.90 -4.40
CA VAL A 11 12.71 -8.77 -3.22
C VAL A 11 11.45 -9.59 -3.48
N ILE A 12 11.61 -10.76 -4.12
CA ILE A 12 10.63 -11.84 -3.97
C ILE A 12 10.83 -12.37 -2.56
N GLN A 13 10.16 -11.76 -1.58
CA GLN A 13 10.21 -12.26 -0.20
C GLN A 13 9.27 -13.46 -0.11
N ILE A 14 9.84 -14.65 -0.30
CA ILE A 14 9.16 -15.91 0.00
C ILE A 14 9.20 -16.07 1.52
N PHE A 15 8.08 -15.80 2.20
CA PHE A 15 7.93 -16.16 3.61
C PHE A 15 7.62 -17.66 3.69
N GLN A 16 8.62 -18.49 3.95
CA GLN A 16 8.43 -19.88 4.35
C GLN A 16 8.30 -19.95 5.87
N CYS A 17 7.08 -20.17 6.36
CA CYS A 17 6.86 -20.57 7.75
C CYS A 17 7.06 -22.09 7.86
N TYR A 18 8.15 -22.53 8.50
CA TYR A 18 8.28 -23.90 8.98
C TYR A 18 7.84 -23.92 10.46
N SER A 19 6.69 -24.52 10.76
CA SER A 19 6.44 -25.03 12.12
C SER A 19 6.66 -26.55 12.10
N TYR A 20 7.53 -27.02 13.00
CA TYR A 20 7.74 -28.43 13.23
C TYR A 20 6.85 -28.84 14.39
N GLU A 21 5.58 -29.18 14.14
CA GLU A 21 4.77 -29.97 15.07
C GLU A 21 3.56 -30.60 14.34
N THR A 22 3.71 -31.89 14.04
CA THR A 22 2.71 -32.98 14.03
C THR A 22 1.37 -32.88 13.29
N GLU A 23 1.11 -31.92 12.40
CA GLU A 23 0.00 -32.02 11.44
C GLU A 23 0.36 -31.39 10.08
N PRO A 24 -0.09 -31.95 8.93
CA PRO A 24 0.22 -31.41 7.61
C PRO A 24 -0.65 -30.18 7.35
N TYR A 25 -0.34 -29.06 8.00
CA TYR A 25 -0.93 -27.79 7.66
C TYR A 25 -0.34 -27.29 6.34
N LEU A 26 -1.20 -27.06 5.35
CA LEU A 26 -0.88 -26.42 4.08
C LEU A 26 0.00 -25.19 4.32
N CYS A 27 1.28 -25.28 3.97
CA CYS A 27 2.18 -24.13 3.91
C CYS A 27 1.68 -23.20 2.81
N SER A 28 0.94 -22.16 3.22
CA SER A 28 0.49 -21.10 2.32
C SER A 28 1.68 -20.22 1.96
N ILE A 29 2.24 -20.42 0.76
CA ILE A 29 3.24 -19.52 0.19
C ILE A 29 2.48 -18.28 -0.33
N VAL A 30 2.56 -17.18 0.42
CA VAL A 30 2.01 -15.90 -0.01
C VAL A 30 3.08 -15.12 -0.76
N LEU A 31 2.93 -15.00 -2.08
CA LEU A 31 3.79 -14.15 -2.89
C LEU A 31 3.50 -12.68 -2.59
N SER A 32 4.51 -11.93 -2.17
CA SER A 32 4.45 -10.47 -2.10
C SER A 32 5.25 -9.84 -3.23
N TYR A 33 4.65 -8.88 -3.92
CA TYR A 33 5.27 -8.19 -5.07
C TYR A 33 5.59 -6.72 -4.78
N CYS A 34 5.15 -6.19 -3.64
CA CYS A 34 5.42 -4.82 -3.19
C CYS A 34 5.54 -4.81 -1.68
N THR A 35 6.59 -4.20 -1.14
CA THR A 35 6.84 -4.16 0.31
C THR A 35 7.37 -2.79 0.70
N ALA A 36 6.96 -2.33 1.88
CA ALA A 36 7.46 -1.10 2.48
C ALA A 36 7.68 -1.29 3.98
N TRP A 37 8.73 -0.67 4.49
CA TRP A 37 8.98 -0.54 5.91
C TRP A 37 8.46 0.81 6.39
N PRO A 38 7.31 0.90 7.08
CA PRO A 38 6.93 2.10 7.82
C PRO A 38 7.86 2.27 9.03
N GLY A 39 8.92 3.06 8.89
CA GLY A 39 10.02 3.22 9.87
C GLY A 39 9.56 3.58 11.28
N PHE A 40 8.36 4.15 11.40
CA PHE A 40 7.71 4.46 12.66
C PHE A 40 7.32 3.22 13.50
N SER A 41 7.28 2.04 12.88
CA SER A 41 6.80 0.81 13.52
C SER A 41 7.72 -0.37 13.27
N ARG A 42 7.72 -1.34 14.20
CA ARG A 42 8.37 -2.65 14.03
C ARG A 42 7.51 -3.57 13.16
N ARG A 43 7.14 -3.07 11.98
CA ARG A 43 6.23 -3.75 11.06
C ARG A 43 6.73 -3.63 9.63
N LEU A 44 6.49 -4.70 8.89
CA LEU A 44 6.64 -4.75 7.45
C LEU A 44 5.24 -4.71 6.83
N ALA A 45 5.02 -3.79 5.90
CA ALA A 45 3.79 -3.72 5.12
C ALA A 45 4.04 -4.32 3.75
N SER A 46 3.23 -5.27 3.32
CA SER A 46 3.44 -6.00 2.07
C SER A 46 2.12 -6.19 1.34
N MET A 47 2.13 -6.07 0.01
CA MET A 47 0.98 -6.40 -0.83
C MET A 47 1.15 -7.82 -1.35
N ASP A 48 0.13 -8.66 -1.17
CA ASP A 48 0.13 -10.02 -1.71
C ASP A 48 -0.51 -10.12 -3.10
N GLY A 49 -0.43 -11.31 -3.71
CA GLY A 49 -1.05 -11.64 -5.00
C GLY A 49 -2.58 -11.44 -5.05
N ASP A 50 -3.26 -11.43 -3.91
CA ASP A 50 -4.69 -11.17 -3.80
C ASP A 50 -5.00 -9.66 -3.65
N ASN A 51 -3.99 -8.81 -3.85
CA ASN A 51 -4.07 -7.36 -3.68
C ASN A 51 -4.49 -6.94 -2.26
N LEU A 52 -4.10 -7.74 -1.27
CA LEU A 52 -4.32 -7.45 0.14
C LEU A 52 -3.05 -6.86 0.76
N LEU A 53 -3.20 -5.69 1.37
CA LEU A 53 -2.15 -5.13 2.20
C LEU A 53 -2.12 -5.92 3.51
N ARG A 54 -0.98 -6.56 3.79
CA ARG A 54 -0.71 -7.25 5.04
C ARG A 54 0.33 -6.49 5.82
N CYS A 55 0.17 -6.49 7.14
CA CYS A 55 1.19 -5.98 8.05
C CYS A 55 1.70 -7.13 8.92
N VAL A 56 3.00 -7.38 8.87
CA VAL A 56 3.70 -8.38 9.68
C VAL A 56 4.53 -7.65 10.74
N VAL A 57 4.49 -8.11 11.99
CA VAL A 57 5.33 -7.56 13.06
C VAL A 57 6.71 -8.19 12.97
N THR A 58 7.77 -7.38 13.04
CA THR A 58 9.17 -7.82 12.85
C THR A 58 9.91 -8.03 14.17
N ASP A 59 9.20 -8.13 15.30
CA ASP A 59 9.79 -8.33 16.63
C ASP A 59 10.18 -9.79 16.89
N ASP A 60 11.37 -10.00 17.46
CA ASP A 60 11.89 -11.30 17.96
C ASP A 60 11.22 -11.77 19.27
N GLY A 61 9.99 -11.31 19.55
CA GLY A 61 9.21 -11.80 20.70
C GLY A 61 9.04 -13.32 20.62
N PRO A 62 8.78 -14.02 21.75
CA PRO A 62 8.72 -15.49 21.79
C PRO A 62 7.85 -15.96 20.63
N ARG A 63 8.50 -16.69 19.71
CA ARG A 63 8.02 -17.09 18.39
C ARG A 63 6.50 -17.15 18.38
N ASN A 64 5.88 -16.07 17.92
CA ASN A 64 4.45 -16.08 17.73
C ASN A 64 4.27 -16.81 16.41
N ASP A 65 4.20 -18.14 16.46
CA ASP A 65 4.00 -19.04 15.32
C ASP A 65 2.71 -18.73 14.52
N ASN A 66 1.95 -17.74 14.97
CA ASN A 66 0.90 -17.03 14.27
C ASN A 66 1.39 -15.99 13.23
N ILE A 67 2.60 -16.12 12.66
CA ILE A 67 2.96 -15.46 11.39
C ILE A 67 2.12 -16.04 10.22
N VAL A 68 1.14 -16.89 10.50
CA VAL A 68 0.12 -17.32 9.55
C VAL A 68 -0.86 -16.18 9.28
N GLY A 69 -0.46 -15.28 8.38
CA GLY A 69 -1.33 -14.26 7.79
C GLY A 69 -1.31 -12.93 8.55
N GLY A 70 -0.40 -12.04 8.15
CA GLY A 70 -0.42 -10.64 8.59
C GLY A 70 -1.82 -10.03 8.47
N ALA A 71 -2.15 -9.13 9.40
CA ALA A 71 -3.49 -8.59 9.50
C ALA A 71 -3.83 -7.78 8.24
N LYS A 72 -5.04 -8.00 7.68
CA LYS A 72 -5.51 -7.36 6.43
C LYS A 72 -5.78 -5.87 6.70
N ALA A 73 -4.93 -5.02 6.15
CA ALA A 73 -4.92 -3.57 6.40
C ALA A 73 -5.63 -2.75 5.30
N ALA A 74 -5.68 -3.28 4.09
CA ALA A 74 -6.38 -2.73 2.94
C ALA A 74 -6.57 -3.83 1.88
N VAL A 75 -7.53 -3.63 1.00
CA VAL A 75 -7.82 -4.44 -0.18
C VAL A 75 -7.73 -3.52 -1.39
N ASN A 76 -7.07 -3.96 -2.46
CA ASN A 76 -7.11 -3.29 -3.74
C ASN A 76 -7.78 -4.19 -4.78
N ILE A 77 -8.42 -3.53 -5.73
CA ILE A 77 -9.11 -4.20 -6.82
C ILE A 77 -8.08 -4.55 -7.88
N ALA A 78 -7.26 -3.57 -8.24
CA ALA A 78 -6.16 -3.73 -9.16
C ALA A 78 -4.81 -3.95 -8.45
N PRO A 79 -3.83 -4.57 -9.14
CA PRO A 79 -2.48 -4.75 -8.64
C PRO A 79 -1.86 -3.45 -8.15
N THR A 80 -1.22 -3.53 -6.98
CA THR A 80 -0.46 -2.40 -6.43
C THR A 80 0.87 -2.29 -7.17
N GLN A 81 1.28 -1.08 -7.50
CA GLN A 81 2.57 -0.83 -8.16
C GLN A 81 3.47 0.07 -7.33
N GLY A 82 2.88 0.99 -6.55
CA GLY A 82 3.59 1.82 -5.59
C GLY A 82 3.17 1.52 -4.16
N LEU A 83 4.13 1.31 -3.27
CA LEU A 83 3.89 1.19 -1.83
C LEU A 83 5.02 1.90 -1.09
N ALA A 84 4.67 2.80 -0.17
CA ALA A 84 5.66 3.46 0.69
C ALA A 84 5.12 3.68 2.10
N GLY A 85 5.97 3.44 3.09
CA GLY A 85 5.73 3.73 4.49
C GLY A 85 6.38 5.05 4.89
N SER A 86 5.87 5.66 5.96
CA SER A 86 6.50 6.81 6.59
C SER A 86 7.33 6.38 7.80
N GLU A 87 8.42 7.08 8.03
CA GLU A 87 9.26 6.91 9.23
C GLU A 87 8.69 7.64 10.46
N HIS A 88 7.77 8.58 10.24
CA HIS A 88 7.28 9.49 11.29
C HIS A 88 5.85 9.22 11.75
N HIS A 89 5.09 8.41 10.99
CA HIS A 89 3.69 8.09 11.30
C HIS A 89 3.28 6.73 10.72
N PRO A 90 2.19 6.12 11.21
CA PRO A 90 1.85 4.74 10.87
C PRO A 90 1.13 4.55 9.53
N PHE A 91 1.17 5.56 8.66
CA PHE A 91 0.48 5.51 7.38
C PHE A 91 1.37 4.95 6.29
N VAL A 92 0.75 4.14 5.42
CA VAL A 92 1.32 3.73 4.15
C VAL A 92 0.54 4.37 3.02
N ILE A 93 1.23 4.77 1.96
CA ILE A 93 0.65 5.25 0.70
C ILE A 93 0.75 4.14 -0.34
N ILE A 94 -0.28 4.04 -1.16
CA ILE A 94 -0.53 2.92 -2.06
C ILE A 94 -0.95 3.47 -3.42
N GLY A 95 -0.22 3.13 -4.46
CA GLY A 95 -0.55 3.42 -5.86
C GLY A 95 -0.85 2.12 -6.60
N ASN A 96 -1.91 2.10 -7.41
CA ASN A 96 -2.30 0.90 -8.15
C ASN A 96 -2.42 1.12 -9.66
N LEU A 97 -2.62 0.01 -10.36
CA LEU A 97 -2.72 -0.06 -11.82
C LEU A 97 -3.88 0.76 -12.40
N GLU A 98 -4.97 0.91 -11.66
CA GLU A 98 -6.18 1.65 -12.04
C GLU A 98 -6.07 3.17 -11.81
N GLY A 99 -4.91 3.64 -11.34
CA GLY A 99 -4.69 5.06 -11.10
C GLY A 99 -5.15 5.56 -9.74
N TRP A 100 -5.56 4.67 -8.83
CA TRP A 100 -5.88 5.07 -7.47
C TRP A 100 -4.61 5.35 -6.67
N CYS A 101 -4.61 6.48 -5.96
CA CYS A 101 -3.66 6.79 -4.91
C CYS A 101 -4.40 6.81 -3.57
N LYS A 102 -4.06 5.87 -2.70
CA LYS A 102 -4.72 5.64 -1.42
C LYS A 102 -3.71 5.69 -0.27
N TYR A 103 -4.20 5.85 0.94
CA TYR A 103 -3.38 5.71 2.14
C TYR A 103 -4.18 5.07 3.28
N SER A 104 -3.49 4.25 4.08
CA SER A 104 -4.11 3.51 5.18
C SER A 104 -3.22 3.57 6.42
N ASN A 105 -3.85 3.56 7.59
CA ASN A 105 -3.16 3.52 8.87
C ASN A 105 -2.91 2.06 9.28
N THR A 106 -1.66 1.66 9.32
CA THR A 106 -1.27 0.27 9.64
C THR A 106 -1.55 -0.13 11.09
N HIS A 107 -1.76 0.82 12.02
CA HIS A 107 -2.11 0.51 13.41
C HIS A 107 -3.59 0.23 13.64
N LEU A 108 -4.49 0.79 12.83
CA LEU A 108 -5.95 0.61 13.02
C LEU A 108 -6.40 -0.84 12.78
N VAL A 109 -5.64 -1.58 11.98
CA VAL A 109 -5.84 -2.99 11.62
C VAL A 109 -6.00 -3.94 12.82
N ARG A 110 -5.49 -3.57 14.01
CA ARG A 110 -5.54 -4.43 15.21
C ARG A 110 -6.82 -4.26 16.03
N ARG A 111 -7.56 -3.16 15.89
CA ARG A 111 -8.77 -2.91 16.69
C ARG A 111 -9.97 -3.49 15.92
N ARG A 112 -10.38 -4.72 16.29
CA ARG A 112 -11.47 -5.54 15.72
C ARG A 112 -12.88 -4.91 15.74
N VAL A 113 -13.00 -3.60 15.95
CA VAL A 113 -14.27 -2.89 16.07
C VAL A 113 -14.14 -1.67 15.18
N GLU A 114 -14.64 -1.79 13.96
CA GLU A 114 -14.85 -0.72 12.96
C GLU A 114 -13.66 0.21 12.71
N TYR A 115 -12.98 0.05 11.57
CA TYR A 115 -12.72 1.14 10.60
C TYR A 115 -12.08 0.52 9.35
N ASP A 116 -12.93 -0.11 8.55
CA ASP A 116 -12.65 -0.73 7.26
C ASP A 116 -12.35 0.30 6.15
N PHE A 117 -11.85 1.49 6.51
CA PHE A 117 -11.78 2.63 5.61
C PHE A 117 -10.39 2.80 5.02
N GLN A 118 -10.30 2.68 3.70
CA GLN A 118 -9.14 3.16 2.94
C GLN A 118 -9.38 4.61 2.57
N ASN A 119 -8.42 5.47 2.93
CA ASN A 119 -8.49 6.86 2.54
C ASN A 119 -7.96 7.02 1.13
N ILE A 120 -8.59 7.89 0.37
CA ILE A 120 -8.26 8.13 -1.03
C ILE A 120 -7.67 9.53 -1.11
N ALA A 121 -6.47 9.63 -1.66
CA ALA A 121 -5.89 10.93 -2.01
C ALA A 121 -6.54 11.43 -3.30
N TYR A 122 -6.50 10.58 -4.34
CA TYR A 122 -7.09 10.87 -5.64
C TYR A 122 -7.24 9.60 -6.49
N LYS A 123 -7.96 9.71 -7.62
CA LYS A 123 -7.89 8.78 -8.74
C LYS A 123 -7.42 9.50 -10.00
N LEU A 124 -6.40 8.97 -10.66
CA LEU A 124 -5.99 9.40 -12.00
C LEU A 124 -6.81 8.62 -13.01
N ASN A 125 -7.57 9.31 -13.84
CA ASN A 125 -8.32 8.74 -14.93
C ASN A 125 -7.76 9.22 -16.27
N TYR A 126 -7.72 8.33 -17.26
CA TYR A 126 -7.40 8.68 -18.63
C TYR A 126 -8.64 8.45 -19.49
N ASP A 127 -9.06 9.48 -20.21
CA ASP A 127 -10.15 9.39 -21.17
C ASP A 127 -9.56 9.19 -22.57
N SER A 128 -9.75 8.00 -23.14
CA SER A 128 -9.21 7.65 -24.45
C SER A 128 -9.88 8.37 -25.62
N GLN A 129 -11.09 8.91 -25.42
CA GLN A 129 -11.79 9.67 -26.47
C GLN A 129 -11.24 11.10 -26.57
N THR A 130 -10.99 11.73 -25.42
CA THR A 130 -10.48 13.11 -25.35
C THR A 130 -8.95 13.17 -25.24
N THR A 131 -8.28 12.03 -25.01
CA THR A 131 -6.84 11.93 -24.73
C THR A 131 -6.38 12.74 -23.52
N GLU A 132 -7.29 12.95 -22.56
CA GLU A 132 -7.05 13.78 -21.38
C GLU A 132 -6.82 12.95 -20.12
N PHE A 133 -5.93 13.45 -19.27
CA PHE A 133 -5.77 12.98 -17.90
C PHE A 133 -6.58 13.85 -16.95
N ARG A 134 -7.35 13.22 -16.07
CA ARG A 134 -8.13 13.91 -15.04
C ARG A 134 -7.83 13.33 -13.67
N TYR A 135 -7.48 14.22 -12.74
CA TYR A 135 -7.43 13.90 -11.33
C TYR A 135 -8.82 14.05 -10.73
N ILE A 136 -9.26 13.02 -10.03
CA ILE A 136 -10.53 13.01 -9.30
C ILE A 136 -10.19 13.04 -7.82
N ASP A 137 -10.51 14.16 -7.18
CA ASP A 137 -10.24 14.44 -5.77
C ASP A 137 -11.54 14.40 -4.94
N GLY A 138 -11.41 14.54 -3.62
CA GLY A 138 -12.57 14.60 -2.72
C GLY A 138 -13.35 13.28 -2.61
N ILE A 139 -12.74 12.16 -3.00
CA ILE A 139 -13.36 10.85 -2.95
C ILE A 139 -13.46 10.41 -1.49
N PRO A 140 -14.66 10.07 -0.99
CA PRO A 140 -14.83 9.65 0.40
C PRO A 140 -14.07 8.35 0.66
N ALA A 141 -13.67 8.14 1.91
CA ALA A 141 -13.02 6.90 2.29
C ALA A 141 -13.93 5.70 2.00
N MET A 142 -13.38 4.65 1.41
CA MET A 142 -14.15 3.45 1.02
C MET A 142 -14.06 2.36 2.08
N THR A 143 -15.19 1.73 2.40
CA THR A 143 -15.22 0.51 3.19
C THR A 143 -14.66 -0.68 2.41
N LEU A 144 -14.23 -1.74 3.11
CA LEU A 144 -13.83 -3.00 2.47
C LEU A 144 -14.92 -3.58 1.55
N ASP A 145 -16.18 -3.50 1.95
CA ASP A 145 -17.30 -4.00 1.15
C ASP A 145 -17.55 -3.14 -0.09
N GLN A 146 -17.34 -1.83 -0.01
CA GLN A 146 -17.39 -0.94 -1.18
C GLN A 146 -16.26 -1.27 -2.16
N VAL A 147 -15.05 -1.47 -1.65
CA VAL A 147 -13.92 -1.86 -2.49
C VAL A 147 -14.16 -3.21 -3.19
N LYS A 148 -14.70 -4.22 -2.50
CA LYS A 148 -15.01 -5.52 -3.12
C LYS A 148 -16.10 -5.46 -4.18
N LYS A 149 -16.99 -4.47 -4.09
CA LYS A 149 -18.09 -4.29 -5.06
C LYS A 149 -17.63 -3.66 -6.35
N GLU A 150 -16.47 -2.98 -6.40
CA GLU A 150 -16.01 -2.49 -7.70
C GLU A 150 -15.41 -3.60 -8.54
N ASN A 151 -15.64 -3.48 -9.84
CA ASN A 151 -15.45 -4.53 -10.79
C ASN A 151 -13.95 -4.70 -11.09
N PRO A 152 -13.34 -5.89 -10.89
CA PRO A 152 -11.92 -6.14 -11.18
C PRO A 152 -11.58 -6.18 -12.69
N ALA A 153 -12.46 -5.65 -13.55
CA ALA A 153 -12.45 -5.84 -15.00
C ALA A 153 -11.25 -5.22 -15.75
N LEU A 154 -10.26 -4.63 -15.06
CA LEU A 154 -9.23 -3.81 -15.71
C LEU A 154 -7.81 -4.41 -15.69
N MET A 155 -7.67 -5.74 -15.55
CA MET A 155 -6.34 -6.39 -15.69
C MET A 155 -5.77 -6.33 -17.13
N PHE A 156 -6.58 -5.97 -18.12
CA PHE A 156 -6.18 -5.91 -19.54
C PHE A 156 -6.19 -4.50 -20.14
N VAL A 157 -6.39 -3.46 -19.33
CA VAL A 157 -6.48 -2.09 -19.84
C VAL A 157 -5.09 -1.46 -19.95
N GLU A 158 -4.95 -0.56 -20.93
CA GLU A 158 -3.75 0.24 -21.09
C GLU A 158 -3.44 0.97 -19.78
N ASN A 159 -2.31 0.60 -19.17
CA ASN A 159 -1.89 1.04 -17.85
C ASN A 159 -1.36 2.49 -17.82
N ILE A 160 -1.95 3.36 -18.65
CA ILE A 160 -1.52 4.74 -18.90
C ILE A 160 -1.82 5.62 -17.67
N ALA A 161 -2.96 5.40 -17.03
CA ALA A 161 -3.36 6.12 -15.82
C ALA A 161 -2.81 5.52 -14.51
N SER A 162 -2.02 4.45 -14.57
CA SER A 162 -1.53 3.75 -13.36
C SER A 162 -0.65 4.63 -12.48
N VAL A 163 -0.76 4.49 -11.15
CA VAL A 163 0.13 5.13 -10.17
C VAL A 163 1.20 4.11 -9.74
N ARG A 164 2.44 4.36 -10.13
CA ARG A 164 3.54 3.36 -10.07
C ARG A 164 4.51 3.55 -8.93
N LYS A 165 4.71 4.77 -8.47
CA LYS A 165 5.62 5.06 -7.38
C LYS A 165 4.96 6.02 -6.42
N CYS A 166 5.22 5.82 -5.15
CA CYS A 166 4.78 6.70 -4.08
C CYS A 166 5.94 6.86 -3.09
N THR A 167 5.99 7.98 -2.40
CA THR A 167 6.92 8.22 -1.30
C THR A 167 6.33 9.21 -0.31
N TRP A 168 6.67 9.07 0.96
CA TRP A 168 6.42 10.09 1.97
C TRP A 168 7.60 11.07 2.03
N CYS A 169 7.35 12.27 2.52
CA CYS A 169 8.42 13.20 2.83
C CYS A 169 9.24 12.67 4.04
N PRO A 170 10.57 12.53 3.91
CA PRO A 170 11.40 12.01 4.99
C PRO A 170 11.65 13.04 6.10
N ASN A 171 11.35 14.32 5.86
CA ASN A 171 11.50 15.36 6.87
C ASN A 171 10.32 15.31 7.85
N ARG A 172 10.63 15.23 9.15
CA ARG A 172 9.65 15.16 10.24
C ARG A 172 8.62 16.30 10.25
N ILE A 173 9.03 17.53 9.92
CA ILE A 173 8.14 18.71 9.96
C ILE A 173 7.09 18.63 8.85
N SER A 174 7.50 18.13 7.68
CA SER A 174 6.66 18.00 6.49
C SER A 174 6.26 16.55 6.21
N SER A 175 6.29 15.67 7.22
CA SER A 175 6.11 14.22 7.02
C SER A 175 4.74 13.86 6.45
N SER A 176 3.75 14.73 6.64
CA SER A 176 2.40 14.57 6.07
C SER A 176 2.30 14.83 4.58
N TRP A 177 3.36 15.32 3.93
CA TRP A 177 3.42 15.43 2.48
C TRP A 177 3.83 14.10 1.86
N ALA A 178 3.15 13.73 0.78
CA ALA A 178 3.49 12.57 -0.03
C ALA A 178 3.61 12.98 -1.49
N ALA A 179 4.42 12.24 -2.25
CA ALA A 179 4.52 12.35 -3.68
C ALA A 179 4.15 11.01 -4.34
N SER A 180 3.52 11.09 -5.50
CA SER A 180 3.15 9.94 -6.31
C SER A 180 3.41 10.23 -7.79
N ALA A 181 3.78 9.19 -8.53
CA ALA A 181 4.10 9.28 -9.95
C ALA A 181 3.41 8.17 -10.74
N GLY A 182 2.82 8.53 -11.88
CA GLY A 182 2.10 7.63 -12.76
C GLY A 182 2.89 7.16 -13.98
N ALA A 183 2.35 6.18 -14.71
CA ALA A 183 2.97 5.64 -15.91
C ALA A 183 3.16 6.66 -17.03
N ALA A 184 2.24 7.62 -17.14
CA ALA A 184 2.30 8.71 -18.11
C ALA A 184 3.37 9.78 -17.80
N GLY A 185 4.20 9.58 -16.76
CA GLY A 185 5.19 10.57 -16.32
C GLY A 185 4.60 11.72 -15.50
N LEU A 186 3.30 11.67 -15.19
CA LEU A 186 2.64 12.66 -14.33
C LEU A 186 3.01 12.42 -12.87
N CYS A 187 3.48 13.48 -12.21
CA CYS A 187 3.82 13.48 -10.79
C CYS A 187 2.89 14.42 -10.03
N ARG A 188 2.51 14.03 -8.82
CA ARG A 188 1.67 14.83 -7.93
C ARG A 188 2.23 14.81 -6.52
N ILE A 189 2.05 15.93 -5.82
CA ILE A 189 2.42 16.09 -4.42
C ILE A 189 1.14 16.46 -3.66
N ASP A 190 0.84 15.72 -2.61
CA ASP A 190 -0.37 15.89 -1.81
C ASP A 190 -0.04 16.03 -0.32
N PHE A 191 -0.76 16.93 0.34
CA PHE A 191 -0.77 16.99 1.79
C PHE A 191 -1.84 16.03 2.35
N LEU A 192 -1.40 15.02 3.09
CA LEU A 192 -2.25 13.95 3.62
C LEU A 192 -2.35 13.98 5.16
N GLY A 193 -1.96 15.10 5.78
CA GLY A 193 -2.07 15.31 7.22
C GLY A 193 -3.52 15.26 7.70
N ARG A 194 -3.75 14.70 8.89
CA ARG A 194 -5.10 14.60 9.48
C ARG A 194 -5.09 14.98 10.95
N GLY A 195 -6.08 15.77 11.34
CA GLY A 195 -6.28 16.24 12.71
C GLY A 195 -5.95 17.73 12.88
N SER A 196 -6.38 18.30 14.00
CA SER A 196 -6.18 19.72 14.34
C SER A 196 -4.72 20.10 14.64
N THR A 197 -3.82 19.11 14.74
CA THR A 197 -2.40 19.34 14.98
C THR A 197 -1.59 19.64 13.71
N TRP A 198 -2.25 19.63 12.54
CA TRP A 198 -1.62 19.78 11.23
C TRP A 198 -2.00 21.07 10.49
N THR A 199 -2.77 21.95 11.14
CA THR A 199 -3.02 23.34 10.71
C THR A 199 -1.95 24.28 11.23
#